data_AF-A0A356EES1-F1
#
_entry.id   AF-A0A356EES1-F1
#
_cell.length_a   1.000
_cell.length_b   1.000
_cell.length_c   1.000
_cell.angle_alpha   90.00
_cell.angle_beta   90.00
_cell.angle_gamma   90.00
#
_symmetry.space_group_name_H-M   'P 1'
#
loop_
_entity.id
_entity.type
_entity.pdbx_description
1 polymer ?
#
loop_
_entity_poly.entity_id
_entity_poly.type
_entity_poly.pdbx_seq_one_letter_code
_entity_poly.pdbx_strand_id
1 'polypeptide(L)'
;MTRDRPEAIARALTAWQACVLAAGLPPPDCVISDDSVTDPAATRRVALGFASQYPGRSYYLSRAWRQDFAAALGADSAEPAAAAFAFGLSGMLPAGTYGANANCLLLALGGRLFAMSDDDILPEFRHRVDARDGLAFQSAPDPSVIQPLADQAELAGCGVAATRPAFHAHQAYLGRPLRELLTSAGRLDLTGLRPHSLTRAAAAEARVVALCFHYWGDSGMNQARYLISGRRQLDDPEFDEARYLVLRRSKLVFRAPRTDTIGGNAMLNGHLCLDARHRLPPFSPSGRNLDGLWGYCLATLQPDHFMLYPLEAIHHAPLEARQATDPRDYGWHPEMNSLLSWALQDYLGNYAPLSDPYASLGTFLRDLGGRPQPELRAYLLELASRLLFSTLDKLAGERRTWRGLPRAWAADIEANIDSLEAALTAPTLGLPAELKADPAAVGPYFRAFGGLLTAWPQLVASAAQLAPDWLERTLVKK
;
A
#
# COMPACT_ATOMS: atom_id res chain seq x y z
N MET A 1 -12.38 2.70 4.90
CA MET A 1 -12.51 1.24 4.71
C MET A 1 -12.54 0.61 6.08
N THR A 2 -13.39 -0.40 6.29
CA THR A 2 -13.51 -1.06 7.61
C THR A 2 -13.84 -2.54 7.46
N ARG A 3 -13.53 -3.31 8.51
CA ARG A 3 -13.91 -4.71 8.67
C ARG A 3 -13.99 -5.04 10.15
N ASP A 4 -15.17 -5.44 10.61
CA ASP A 4 -15.41 -5.92 11.98
C ASP A 4 -14.96 -4.93 13.07
N ARG A 5 -14.96 -3.63 12.77
CA ARG A 5 -14.48 -2.55 13.65
C ARG A 5 -15.44 -1.34 13.69
N PRO A 6 -16.69 -1.51 14.16
CA PRO A 6 -17.70 -0.45 14.18
C PRO A 6 -17.27 0.79 14.99
N GLU A 7 -16.54 0.60 16.09
CA GLU A 7 -16.03 1.71 16.91
C GLU A 7 -14.94 2.52 16.22
N ALA A 8 -14.01 1.84 15.52
CA ALA A 8 -12.92 2.48 14.81
C ALA A 8 -13.49 3.35 13.68
N ILE A 9 -14.42 2.81 12.88
CA ILE A 9 -15.02 3.56 11.78
C ILE A 9 -15.88 4.72 12.28
N ALA A 10 -16.59 4.59 13.41
CA ALA A 10 -17.32 5.70 14.02
C ALA A 10 -16.39 6.87 14.38
N ARG A 11 -15.25 6.57 15.02
CA ARG A 11 -14.22 7.55 15.38
C ARG A 11 -13.61 8.21 14.14
N ALA A 12 -13.24 7.41 13.13
CA ALA A 12 -12.65 7.93 11.90
C ALA A 12 -13.63 8.84 11.14
N LEU A 13 -14.89 8.43 10.96
CA LEU A 13 -15.90 9.22 10.27
C LEU A 13 -16.14 10.58 10.95
N THR A 14 -16.22 10.58 12.28
CA THR A 14 -16.37 11.80 13.07
C THR A 14 -15.17 12.74 12.87
N ALA A 15 -13.95 12.21 12.94
CA ALA A 15 -12.73 12.98 12.75
C ALA A 15 -12.61 13.56 11.33
N TRP A 16 -12.90 12.76 10.30
CA TRP A 16 -12.89 13.20 8.90
C TRP A 16 -13.98 14.23 8.61
N GLN A 17 -15.18 14.10 9.17
CA GLN A 17 -16.22 15.13 9.05
C GLN A 17 -15.79 16.44 9.68
N ALA A 18 -15.27 16.42 10.91
CA ALA A 18 -14.76 17.62 11.57
C ALA A 18 -13.66 18.30 10.75
N CYS A 19 -12.76 17.49 10.17
CA CYS A 19 -11.68 17.97 9.31
C CYS A 19 -12.19 18.64 8.02
N VAL A 20 -13.18 18.04 7.34
CA VAL A 20 -13.81 18.62 6.14
C VAL A 20 -14.49 19.95 6.47
N LEU A 21 -15.24 20.00 7.57
CA LEU A 21 -15.92 21.22 8.01
C LEU A 21 -14.93 22.34 8.37
N ALA A 22 -13.84 22.00 9.07
CA ALA A 22 -12.79 22.96 9.42
C ALA A 22 -12.04 23.51 8.19
N ALA A 23 -11.92 22.71 7.12
CA ALA A 23 -11.28 23.15 5.87
C ALA A 23 -12.18 24.11 5.05
N GLY A 24 -13.45 24.29 5.41
CA GLY A 24 -14.39 25.13 4.66
C GLY A 24 -14.69 24.62 3.26
N LEU A 25 -14.37 23.36 2.97
CA LEU A 25 -14.62 22.74 1.67
C LEU A 25 -16.09 22.30 1.58
N PRO A 26 -16.70 22.32 0.38
CA PRO A 26 -17.96 21.62 0.16
C PRO A 26 -17.81 20.16 0.60
N PRO A 27 -18.78 19.60 1.35
CA PRO A 27 -18.65 18.26 1.86
C PRO A 27 -18.60 17.27 0.69
N PRO A 28 -17.51 16.49 0.54
CA PRO A 28 -17.39 15.53 -0.55
C PRO A 28 -18.39 14.39 -0.36
N ASP A 29 -18.62 13.62 -1.41
CA ASP A 29 -19.28 12.31 -1.30
C ASP A 29 -18.48 11.42 -0.33
N CYS A 30 -19.15 10.82 0.66
CA CYS A 30 -18.55 9.88 1.61
C CYS A 30 -18.94 8.45 1.24
N VAL A 31 -17.96 7.58 1.04
CA VAL A 31 -18.19 6.17 0.69
C VAL A 31 -17.63 5.28 1.81
N ILE A 32 -18.51 4.54 2.46
CA ILE A 32 -18.16 3.61 3.53
C ILE A 32 -18.11 2.21 2.91
N SER A 33 -16.89 1.74 2.63
CA SER A 33 -16.66 0.39 2.08
C SER A 33 -16.39 -0.60 3.21
N ASP A 34 -17.31 -1.54 3.40
CA ASP A 34 -17.39 -2.45 4.54
C ASP A 34 -17.18 -3.92 4.13
N ASP A 35 -16.22 -4.55 4.80
CA ASP A 35 -15.88 -5.96 4.68
C ASP A 35 -16.10 -6.75 5.98
N SER A 36 -16.93 -6.23 6.88
CA SER A 36 -17.35 -6.92 8.11
C SER A 36 -18.07 -8.23 7.82
N VAL A 37 -17.75 -9.25 8.61
CA VAL A 37 -18.30 -10.61 8.55
C VAL A 37 -18.94 -11.01 9.88
N THR A 38 -18.37 -10.58 11.01
CA THR A 38 -18.80 -10.99 12.35
C THR A 38 -20.09 -10.30 12.79
N ASP A 39 -20.14 -8.97 12.66
CA ASP A 39 -21.37 -8.19 12.90
C ASP A 39 -21.50 -7.06 11.86
N PRO A 40 -21.87 -7.39 10.61
CA PRO A 40 -22.09 -6.37 9.57
C PRO A 40 -23.24 -5.41 9.93
N ALA A 41 -24.17 -5.81 10.80
CA ALA A 41 -25.28 -4.96 11.21
C ALA A 41 -24.80 -3.82 12.12
N ALA A 42 -23.82 -4.04 13.01
CA ALA A 42 -23.21 -2.98 13.81
C ALA A 42 -22.54 -1.91 12.95
N THR A 43 -21.67 -2.33 12.03
CA THR A 43 -20.99 -1.39 11.12
C THR A 43 -21.99 -0.63 10.25
N ARG A 44 -23.04 -1.30 9.75
CA ARG A 44 -24.13 -0.65 9.02
C ARG A 44 -24.88 0.38 9.87
N ARG A 45 -25.19 0.10 11.14
CA ARG A 45 -25.84 1.06 12.05
C ARG A 45 -24.99 2.32 12.22
N VAL A 46 -23.68 2.17 12.40
CA VAL A 46 -22.74 3.31 12.48
C VAL A 46 -22.77 4.13 11.19
N ALA A 47 -22.70 3.48 10.03
CA ALA A 47 -22.74 4.16 8.73
C ALA A 47 -24.04 4.95 8.51
N LEU A 48 -25.19 4.35 8.85
CA LEU A 48 -26.49 5.02 8.75
C LEU A 48 -26.62 6.19 9.74
N GLY A 49 -26.14 6.00 10.98
CA GLY A 49 -26.11 7.05 11.99
C GLY A 49 -25.30 8.25 11.53
N PHE A 50 -24.10 8.01 11.01
CA PHE A 50 -23.25 9.05 10.42
C PHE A 50 -23.92 9.75 9.24
N ALA A 51 -24.49 8.99 8.29
CA ALA A 51 -25.09 9.54 7.08
C ALA A 51 -26.27 10.49 7.37
N SER A 52 -27.05 10.25 8.43
CA SER A 52 -28.13 11.15 8.83
C SER A 52 -27.65 12.54 9.28
N GLN A 53 -26.40 12.64 9.74
CA GLN A 53 -25.80 13.88 10.24
C GLN A 53 -24.81 14.50 9.24
N TYR A 54 -24.31 13.72 8.27
CA TYR A 54 -23.36 14.18 7.29
C TYR A 54 -24.01 15.19 6.31
N PRO A 55 -23.41 16.37 6.09
CA PRO A 55 -24.01 17.36 5.20
C PRO A 55 -23.94 16.97 3.71
N GLY A 56 -22.99 16.13 3.31
CA GLY A 56 -22.84 15.62 1.94
C GLY A 56 -23.65 14.34 1.67
N ARG A 57 -23.34 13.70 0.54
CA ARG A 57 -23.93 12.40 0.16
C ARG A 57 -23.13 11.28 0.82
N SER A 58 -23.81 10.27 1.35
CA SER A 58 -23.18 9.11 1.97
C SER A 58 -23.64 7.82 1.32
N TYR A 59 -22.70 6.94 0.99
CA TYR A 59 -22.93 5.64 0.38
C TYR A 59 -22.35 4.55 1.28
N TYR A 60 -23.01 3.39 1.34
CA TYR A 60 -22.55 2.25 2.13
C TYR A 60 -22.43 1.01 1.22
N LEU A 61 -21.19 0.60 0.95
CA LEU A 61 -20.87 -0.54 0.10
C LEU A 61 -20.60 -1.75 0.98
N SER A 62 -21.63 -2.59 1.15
CA SER A 62 -21.54 -3.82 1.93
C SER A 62 -20.88 -4.95 1.14
N ARG A 63 -20.60 -6.07 1.82
CA ARG A 63 -20.19 -7.31 1.15
C ARG A 63 -21.25 -7.83 0.16
N ALA A 64 -22.54 -7.71 0.48
CA ALA A 64 -23.62 -8.09 -0.42
C ALA A 64 -23.64 -7.22 -1.69
N TRP A 65 -23.47 -5.90 -1.53
CA TRP A 65 -23.34 -5.01 -2.68
C TRP A 65 -22.17 -5.41 -3.59
N ARG A 66 -21.02 -5.75 -3.00
CA ARG A 66 -19.85 -6.23 -3.76
C ARG A 66 -20.13 -7.52 -4.54
N GLN A 67 -20.89 -8.46 -3.96
CA GLN A 67 -21.30 -9.68 -4.64
C GLN A 67 -22.18 -9.38 -5.86
N ASP A 68 -23.20 -8.55 -5.67
CA ASP A 68 -24.13 -8.19 -6.73
C ASP A 68 -23.43 -7.39 -7.83
N PHE A 69 -22.56 -6.44 -7.46
CA PHE A 69 -21.82 -5.62 -8.42
C PHE A 69 -20.78 -6.44 -9.19
N ALA A 70 -20.09 -7.38 -8.53
CA ALA A 70 -19.18 -8.31 -9.21
C ALA A 70 -19.92 -9.22 -10.20
N ALA A 71 -21.12 -9.70 -9.84
CA ALA A 71 -21.95 -10.50 -10.74
C ALA A 71 -22.39 -9.70 -11.97
N ALA A 72 -22.80 -8.43 -11.78
CA ALA A 72 -23.17 -7.55 -12.88
C ALA A 72 -21.98 -7.23 -13.81
N LEU A 73 -20.80 -6.95 -13.26
CA LEU A 73 -19.58 -6.77 -14.04
C LEU A 73 -19.16 -8.04 -14.79
N GLY A 74 -19.35 -9.20 -14.17
CA GLY A 74 -19.03 -10.49 -14.75
C GLY A 74 -19.96 -10.90 -15.89
N ALA A 75 -21.22 -10.46 -15.89
CA ALA A 75 -22.20 -10.84 -16.90
C ALA A 75 -21.80 -10.43 -18.33
N ASP A 76 -21.14 -9.29 -18.47
CA ASP A 76 -20.68 -8.75 -19.76
C ASP A 76 -19.18 -9.00 -20.02
N SER A 77 -18.48 -9.68 -19.10
CA SER A 77 -17.05 -9.96 -19.21
C SER A 77 -16.79 -11.33 -19.83
N ALA A 78 -15.74 -11.44 -20.64
CA ALA A 78 -15.23 -12.73 -21.09
C ALA A 78 -14.69 -13.59 -19.91
N GLU A 79 -14.46 -12.97 -18.74
CA GLU A 79 -13.88 -13.63 -17.57
C GLU A 79 -14.64 -13.30 -16.26
N PRO A 80 -15.83 -13.86 -16.05
CA PRO A 80 -16.61 -13.63 -14.83
C PRO A 80 -15.84 -13.97 -13.53
N ALA A 81 -14.96 -14.98 -13.61
CA ALA A 81 -14.11 -15.37 -12.49
C ALA A 81 -13.11 -14.28 -12.07
N ALA A 82 -12.66 -13.44 -13.00
CA ALA A 82 -11.76 -12.33 -12.70
C ALA A 82 -12.46 -11.26 -11.84
N ALA A 83 -13.73 -10.96 -12.13
CA ALA A 83 -14.54 -10.07 -11.29
C ALA A 83 -14.71 -10.66 -9.88
N ALA A 84 -15.14 -11.92 -9.77
CA ALA A 84 -15.28 -12.58 -8.45
C ALA A 84 -13.96 -12.57 -7.65
N PHE A 85 -12.83 -12.79 -8.32
CA PHE A 85 -11.51 -12.71 -7.70
C PHE A 85 -11.17 -11.28 -7.25
N ALA A 86 -11.36 -10.26 -8.10
CA ALA A 86 -11.11 -8.85 -7.77
C ALA A 86 -11.83 -8.38 -6.50
N PHE A 87 -13.04 -8.89 -6.28
CA PHE A 87 -13.89 -8.58 -5.12
C PHE A 87 -13.71 -9.55 -3.94
N GLY A 88 -12.71 -10.45 -3.99
CA GLY A 88 -12.37 -11.34 -2.88
C GLY A 88 -13.43 -12.41 -2.60
N LEU A 89 -14.24 -12.76 -3.61
CA LEU A 89 -15.34 -13.72 -3.49
C LEU A 89 -14.90 -15.16 -3.76
N SER A 90 -13.69 -15.37 -4.27
CA SER A 90 -13.13 -16.70 -4.57
C SER A 90 -12.62 -17.48 -3.35
N GLY A 91 -12.39 -16.79 -2.21
CA GLY A 91 -11.93 -17.44 -0.98
C GLY A 91 -10.55 -18.10 -1.06
N MET A 92 -9.71 -17.70 -2.03
CA MET A 92 -8.45 -18.41 -2.33
C MET A 92 -7.37 -18.30 -1.25
N LEU A 93 -7.42 -17.27 -0.41
CA LEU A 93 -6.52 -17.11 0.73
C LEU A 93 -7.34 -16.89 2.01
N PRO A 94 -6.89 -17.43 3.16
CA PRO A 94 -7.54 -17.22 4.45
C PRO A 94 -7.33 -15.80 5.02
N ALA A 95 -6.49 -14.99 4.37
CA ALA A 95 -6.15 -13.63 4.80
C ALA A 95 -7.30 -12.63 4.57
N GLY A 96 -7.16 -11.43 5.15
CA GLY A 96 -8.10 -10.34 4.95
C GLY A 96 -8.28 -9.94 3.48
N THR A 97 -9.48 -9.51 3.12
CA THR A 97 -9.87 -9.07 1.76
C THR A 97 -9.75 -7.55 1.58
N TYR A 98 -8.70 -6.95 2.16
CA TYR A 98 -8.47 -5.50 2.14
C TYR A 98 -8.31 -4.97 0.71
N GLY A 99 -7.56 -5.67 -0.14
CA GLY A 99 -7.37 -5.28 -1.53
C GLY A 99 -8.65 -5.42 -2.36
N ALA A 100 -9.53 -6.37 -2.02
CA ALA A 100 -10.86 -6.43 -2.62
C ALA A 100 -11.72 -5.22 -2.27
N ASN A 101 -11.57 -4.68 -1.05
CA ASN A 101 -12.23 -3.46 -0.64
C ASN A 101 -11.70 -2.25 -1.44
N ALA A 102 -10.39 -2.20 -1.67
CA ALA A 102 -9.76 -1.17 -2.51
C ALA A 102 -10.17 -1.28 -3.99
N ASN A 103 -10.24 -2.49 -4.56
CA ASN A 103 -10.75 -2.73 -5.92
C ASN A 103 -12.21 -2.31 -6.07
N CYS A 104 -13.03 -2.58 -5.06
CA CYS A 104 -14.42 -2.14 -5.01
C CYS A 104 -14.52 -0.62 -5.13
N LEU A 105 -13.75 0.12 -4.32
CA LEU A 105 -13.71 1.59 -4.41
C LEU A 105 -13.17 2.07 -5.76
N LEU A 106 -12.10 1.45 -6.27
CA LEU A 106 -11.48 1.84 -7.53
C LEU A 106 -12.43 1.70 -8.72
N LEU A 107 -13.22 0.62 -8.77
CA LEU A 107 -14.21 0.39 -9.83
C LEU A 107 -15.47 1.23 -9.62
N ALA A 108 -15.97 1.33 -8.38
CA ALA A 108 -17.17 2.11 -8.09
C ALA A 108 -16.97 3.63 -8.29
N LEU A 109 -15.74 4.12 -8.07
CA LEU A 109 -15.38 5.54 -8.18
C LEU A 109 -14.58 5.84 -9.45
N GLY A 110 -14.57 4.94 -10.43
CA GLY A 110 -13.95 5.17 -11.72
C GLY A 110 -14.44 6.49 -12.35
N GLY A 111 -13.52 7.25 -12.94
CA GLY A 111 -13.80 8.59 -13.46
C GLY A 111 -13.73 9.72 -12.42
N ARG A 112 -13.36 9.43 -11.16
CA ARG A 112 -13.30 10.43 -10.09
C ARG A 112 -11.90 10.55 -9.48
N LEU A 113 -11.65 11.68 -8.83
CA LEU A 113 -10.59 11.80 -7.81
C LEU A 113 -11.17 11.36 -6.48
N PHE A 114 -10.47 10.51 -5.74
CA PHE A 114 -10.92 10.13 -4.40
C PHE A 114 -9.76 9.86 -3.46
N ALA A 115 -10.04 9.95 -2.16
CA ALA A 115 -9.15 9.48 -1.11
C ALA A 115 -9.81 8.31 -0.38
N MET A 116 -9.01 7.30 -0.04
CA MET A 116 -9.40 6.18 0.79
C MET A 116 -8.54 6.17 2.06
N SER A 117 -9.18 5.93 3.20
CA SER A 117 -8.51 5.78 4.49
C SER A 117 -8.97 4.51 5.19
N ASP A 118 -8.10 3.89 5.97
CA ASP A 118 -8.48 2.87 6.94
C ASP A 118 -9.21 3.49 8.14
N ASP A 119 -9.96 2.67 8.88
CA ASP A 119 -10.78 3.11 10.02
C ASP A 119 -9.97 3.47 11.29
N ASP A 120 -8.66 3.25 11.27
CA ASP A 120 -7.68 3.63 12.31
C ASP A 120 -6.77 4.78 11.86
N ILE A 121 -7.10 5.44 10.75
CA ILE A 121 -6.36 6.58 10.21
C ILE A 121 -7.15 7.88 10.44
N LEU A 122 -6.55 8.78 11.20
CA LEU A 122 -7.16 10.06 11.60
C LEU A 122 -6.55 11.22 10.81
N PRO A 123 -7.34 12.23 10.42
CA PRO A 123 -6.90 13.36 9.58
C PRO A 123 -6.08 14.40 10.35
N GLU A 124 -5.15 13.95 11.19
CA GLU A 124 -4.17 14.80 11.85
C GLU A 124 -2.84 14.69 11.10
N PHE A 125 -2.53 15.74 10.33
CA PHE A 125 -1.35 15.79 9.48
C PHE A 125 -0.19 16.50 10.18
N ARG A 126 0.99 15.89 10.15
CA ARG A 126 2.23 16.47 10.66
C ARG A 126 3.34 16.34 9.64
N HIS A 127 4.29 17.25 9.63
CA HIS A 127 5.51 17.12 8.84
C HIS A 127 6.73 17.05 9.75
N ARG A 128 7.87 16.61 9.22
CA ARG A 128 9.10 16.54 10.01
C ARG A 128 9.58 17.95 10.38
N VAL A 129 10.26 18.07 11.53
CA VAL A 129 10.89 19.32 11.97
C VAL A 129 11.97 19.82 10.99
N ASP A 130 12.56 18.89 10.23
CA ASP A 130 13.60 19.15 9.24
C ASP A 130 13.07 19.07 7.80
N ALA A 131 11.75 19.20 7.61
CA ALA A 131 11.14 19.31 6.30
C ALA A 131 11.71 20.52 5.54
N ARG A 132 11.80 20.39 4.23
CA ARG A 132 12.41 21.36 3.32
C ARG A 132 11.44 21.67 2.20
N ASP A 133 11.33 22.96 1.88
CA ASP A 133 10.59 23.42 0.72
C ASP A 133 11.20 22.91 -0.59
N GLY A 134 10.32 22.68 -1.58
CA GLY A 134 10.69 22.22 -2.92
C GLY A 134 10.01 20.91 -3.29
N LEU A 135 10.55 20.29 -4.34
CA LEU A 135 10.10 19.02 -4.88
C LEU A 135 11.34 18.14 -5.13
N ALA A 136 11.27 16.88 -4.75
CA ALA A 136 12.26 15.88 -5.14
C ALA A 136 11.70 14.99 -6.24
N PHE A 137 12.53 14.60 -7.21
CA PHE A 137 12.19 13.59 -8.20
C PHE A 137 13.29 12.53 -8.24
N GLN A 138 12.95 11.31 -7.81
CA GLN A 138 13.94 10.26 -7.58
C GLN A 138 13.46 8.88 -8.04
N SER A 139 14.43 7.99 -8.26
CA SER A 139 14.16 6.59 -8.65
C SER A 139 14.28 5.60 -7.48
N ALA A 140 14.57 6.07 -6.26
CA ALA A 140 14.59 5.21 -5.09
C ALA A 140 13.17 4.70 -4.78
N PRO A 141 12.99 3.41 -4.44
CA PRO A 141 11.68 2.82 -4.15
C PRO A 141 10.86 3.57 -3.10
N ASP A 142 11.51 4.04 -2.04
CA ASP A 142 10.91 4.63 -0.85
C ASP A 142 11.68 5.92 -0.47
N PRO A 143 11.06 7.11 -0.54
CA PRO A 143 11.72 8.38 -0.19
C PRO A 143 11.74 8.69 1.31
N SER A 144 11.07 7.88 2.13
CA SER A 144 10.82 8.26 3.51
C SER A 144 12.04 8.11 4.42
N VAL A 145 12.06 8.95 5.44
CA VAL A 145 12.92 8.85 6.60
C VAL A 145 12.07 8.35 7.76
N ILE A 146 12.62 7.43 8.56
CA ILE A 146 11.92 6.84 9.70
C ILE A 146 12.56 7.38 10.97
N GLN A 147 11.79 8.08 11.78
CA GLN A 147 12.14 8.43 13.16
C GLN A 147 11.40 7.48 14.09
N PRO A 148 12.08 6.50 14.70
CA PRO A 148 11.49 5.61 15.68
C PRO A 148 11.26 6.36 17.00
N LEU A 149 10.16 6.04 17.70
CA LEU A 149 9.74 6.74 18.91
C LEU A 149 9.60 5.74 20.05
N ALA A 150 10.09 6.08 21.24
CA ALA A 150 10.09 5.17 22.39
C ALA A 150 8.69 4.96 22.98
N ASP A 151 7.90 6.02 23.07
CA ASP A 151 6.64 6.03 23.79
C ASP A 151 5.67 7.13 23.29
N GLN A 152 4.54 7.24 23.97
CA GLN A 152 3.50 8.22 23.66
C GLN A 152 3.91 9.66 23.95
N ALA A 153 4.86 9.90 24.86
CA ALA A 153 5.35 11.24 25.16
C ALA A 153 6.20 11.76 23.98
N GLU A 154 7.09 10.92 23.45
CA GLU A 154 7.82 11.24 22.21
C GLU A 154 6.88 11.39 21.02
N LEU A 155 5.85 10.54 20.90
CA LEU A 155 4.84 10.69 19.85
C LEU A 155 4.10 12.02 19.94
N ALA A 156 3.69 12.45 21.13
CA ALA A 156 3.02 13.72 21.32
C ALA A 156 3.89 14.90 20.88
N GLY A 157 5.20 14.83 21.19
CA GLY A 157 6.20 15.86 20.86
C GLY A 157 6.81 15.79 19.45
N CYS A 158 6.49 14.77 18.64
CA CYS A 158 7.15 14.60 17.35
C CYS A 158 6.45 15.37 16.21
N GLY A 159 7.26 15.83 15.26
CA GLY A 159 6.81 16.57 14.08
C GLY A 159 6.22 17.94 14.38
N VAL A 160 5.81 18.62 13.32
CA VAL A 160 5.14 19.92 13.36
C VAL A 160 3.77 19.76 12.72
N ALA A 161 2.72 20.28 13.37
CA ALA A 161 1.38 20.30 12.79
C ALA A 161 1.41 20.95 11.40
N ALA A 162 0.75 20.33 10.42
CA ALA A 162 0.64 20.91 9.10
C ALA A 162 -0.10 22.25 9.18
N THR A 163 0.51 23.30 8.63
CA THR A 163 -0.12 24.63 8.51
C THR A 163 -1.07 24.71 7.32
N ARG A 164 -0.92 23.78 6.38
CA ARG A 164 -1.76 23.66 5.19
C ARG A 164 -3.11 23.03 5.57
N PRO A 165 -4.22 23.46 4.95
CA PRO A 165 -5.51 22.80 5.13
C PRO A 165 -5.41 21.31 4.82
N ALA A 166 -6.17 20.50 5.55
CA ALA A 166 -6.40 19.13 5.14
C ALA A 166 -6.92 19.11 3.70
N PHE A 167 -6.47 18.13 2.91
CA PHE A 167 -6.70 18.03 1.47
C PHE A 167 -5.90 18.98 0.57
N HIS A 168 -5.02 19.84 1.10
CA HIS A 168 -4.17 20.68 0.26
C HIS A 168 -3.35 19.86 -0.75
N ALA A 169 -2.65 18.81 -0.29
CA ALA A 169 -1.86 17.95 -1.17
C ALA A 169 -2.72 17.29 -2.26
N HIS A 170 -3.95 16.88 -1.91
CA HIS A 170 -4.92 16.31 -2.86
C HIS A 170 -5.21 17.27 -4.01
N GLN A 171 -5.45 18.54 -3.70
CA GLN A 171 -5.76 19.58 -4.69
C GLN A 171 -4.50 20.03 -5.46
N ALA A 172 -3.37 20.11 -4.78
CA ALA A 172 -2.13 20.64 -5.34
C ALA A 172 -1.44 19.68 -6.31
N TYR A 173 -1.57 18.37 -6.09
CA TYR A 173 -0.74 17.37 -6.76
C TYR A 173 -1.51 16.33 -7.59
N LEU A 174 -2.69 15.89 -7.13
CA LEU A 174 -3.35 14.75 -7.76
C LEU A 174 -3.87 15.10 -9.17
N GLY A 175 -3.50 14.28 -10.15
CA GLY A 175 -3.84 14.46 -11.57
C GLY A 175 -3.05 15.55 -12.29
N ARG A 176 -2.03 16.14 -11.64
CA ARG A 176 -1.26 17.24 -12.22
C ARG A 176 -0.21 16.70 -13.20
N PRO A 177 -0.01 17.36 -14.35
CA PRO A 177 1.06 17.02 -15.28
C PRO A 177 2.42 17.13 -14.60
N LEU A 178 3.27 16.12 -14.76
CA LEU A 178 4.57 16.06 -14.11
C LEU A 178 5.46 17.23 -14.56
N ARG A 179 5.42 17.57 -15.85
CA ARG A 179 6.12 18.74 -16.40
C ARG A 179 5.81 20.02 -15.62
N GLU A 180 4.53 20.27 -15.34
CA GLU A 180 4.09 21.46 -14.65
C GLU A 180 4.67 21.52 -13.24
N LEU A 181 4.56 20.41 -12.49
CA LEU A 181 5.12 20.29 -11.14
C LEU A 181 6.64 20.52 -11.13
N LEU A 182 7.37 19.89 -12.06
CA LEU A 182 8.83 20.03 -12.14
C LEU A 182 9.27 21.45 -12.51
N THR A 183 8.53 22.12 -13.41
CA THR A 183 8.86 23.51 -13.83
C THR A 183 8.46 24.57 -12.81
N SER A 184 7.41 24.30 -12.01
CA SER A 184 6.92 25.22 -10.98
C SER A 184 7.59 25.01 -9.62
N ALA A 185 8.36 23.92 -9.47
CA ALA A 185 9.16 23.68 -8.29
C ALA A 185 10.20 24.80 -8.10
N GLY A 186 10.01 25.64 -7.09
CA GLY A 186 10.99 26.68 -6.75
C GLY A 186 12.37 26.12 -6.43
N ARG A 187 12.41 24.88 -5.90
CA ARG A 187 13.61 24.08 -5.73
C ARG A 187 13.32 22.64 -6.16
N LEU A 188 14.20 22.09 -7.01
CA LEU A 188 14.09 20.72 -7.51
C LEU A 188 15.31 19.90 -7.09
N ASP A 189 15.10 18.79 -6.39
CA ASP A 189 16.13 17.80 -6.06
C ASP A 189 16.05 16.60 -7.02
N LEU A 190 17.13 16.34 -7.74
CA LEU A 190 17.25 15.22 -8.70
C LEU A 190 18.20 14.12 -8.20
N THR A 191 18.59 14.17 -6.93
CA THR A 191 19.51 13.19 -6.34
C THR A 191 18.91 11.79 -6.42
N GLY A 192 19.66 10.84 -6.98
CA GLY A 192 19.22 9.45 -7.13
C GLY A 192 18.23 9.22 -8.28
N LEU A 193 17.99 10.21 -9.15
CA LEU A 193 17.22 10.02 -10.37
C LEU A 193 18.01 9.21 -11.41
N ARG A 194 17.39 8.19 -12.00
CA ARG A 194 17.94 7.40 -13.11
C ARG A 194 17.52 8.03 -14.45
N PRO A 195 18.37 7.97 -15.49
CA PRO A 195 18.07 8.56 -16.81
C PRO A 195 16.72 8.14 -17.40
N HIS A 196 16.35 6.86 -17.28
CA HIS A 196 15.07 6.37 -17.81
C HIS A 196 13.84 7.02 -17.14
N SER A 197 13.92 7.38 -15.86
CA SER A 197 12.85 8.11 -15.16
C SER A 197 12.67 9.51 -15.72
N LEU A 198 13.75 10.19 -16.13
CA LEU A 198 13.68 11.51 -16.75
C LEU A 198 13.01 11.44 -18.13
N THR A 199 13.34 10.42 -18.94
CA THR A 199 12.69 10.21 -20.24
C THR A 199 11.19 10.02 -20.10
N ARG A 200 10.75 9.21 -19.12
CA ARG A 200 9.32 9.02 -18.81
C ARG A 200 8.66 10.33 -18.35
N ALA A 201 9.35 11.11 -17.51
CA ALA A 201 8.81 12.39 -17.05
C ALA A 201 8.64 13.44 -18.15
N ALA A 202 9.39 13.31 -19.24
CA ALA A 202 9.27 14.18 -20.41
C ALA A 202 8.09 13.81 -21.33
N ALA A 203 7.45 12.65 -21.13
CA ALA A 203 6.27 12.25 -21.89
C ALA A 203 5.12 13.24 -21.64
N ALA A 204 4.35 13.56 -22.69
CA ALA A 204 3.23 14.49 -22.59
C ALA A 204 2.14 14.00 -21.60
N GLU A 205 2.03 12.68 -21.45
CA GLU A 205 1.03 12.04 -20.58
C GLU A 205 1.50 11.89 -19.12
N ALA A 206 2.76 12.22 -18.82
CA ALA A 206 3.35 12.03 -17.50
C ALA A 206 2.61 12.84 -16.43
N ARG A 207 2.10 12.18 -15.39
CA ARG A 207 1.27 12.81 -14.35
C ARG A 207 1.32 12.10 -13.01
N VAL A 208 0.98 12.82 -11.94
CA VAL A 208 0.79 12.22 -10.60
C VAL A 208 -0.61 11.63 -10.52
N VAL A 209 -0.73 10.31 -10.35
CA VAL A 209 -2.05 9.64 -10.23
C VAL A 209 -2.33 9.09 -8.84
N ALA A 210 -1.34 9.09 -7.96
CA ALA A 210 -1.51 8.65 -6.59
C ALA A 210 -0.71 9.50 -5.61
N LEU A 211 -1.31 9.78 -4.45
CA LEU A 211 -0.63 10.36 -3.30
C LEU A 211 -0.53 9.31 -2.20
N CYS A 212 0.69 8.94 -1.83
CA CYS A 212 0.97 7.95 -0.81
C CYS A 212 1.43 8.66 0.47
N PHE A 213 0.52 8.83 1.43
CA PHE A 213 0.85 9.42 2.71
C PHE A 213 1.55 8.38 3.59
N HIS A 214 2.60 8.83 4.26
CA HIS A 214 3.22 8.05 5.32
C HIS A 214 2.54 8.32 6.65
N TYR A 215 3.00 7.67 7.72
CA TYR A 215 2.32 7.71 9.01
C TYR A 215 3.18 8.30 10.12
N TRP A 216 2.51 8.94 11.07
CA TRP A 216 3.01 9.07 12.42
C TRP A 216 2.04 8.37 13.38
N GLY A 217 2.57 7.76 14.44
CA GLY A 217 1.79 6.88 15.32
C GLY A 217 2.24 5.44 15.19
N ASP A 218 1.30 4.50 15.17
CA ASP A 218 1.63 3.08 15.04
C ASP A 218 2.21 2.78 13.62
N SER A 219 3.23 1.94 13.54
CA SER A 219 3.87 1.59 12.26
C SER A 219 3.06 0.62 11.39
N GLY A 220 2.06 -0.07 11.96
CA GLY A 220 1.35 -1.17 11.30
C GLY A 220 2.20 -2.44 11.13
N MET A 221 3.49 -2.37 11.44
CA MET A 221 4.43 -3.48 11.32
C MET A 221 4.35 -4.36 12.57
N ASN A 222 4.45 -5.67 12.37
CA ASN A 222 4.49 -6.61 13.51
C ASN A 222 5.77 -6.43 14.33
N GLN A 223 6.87 -6.00 13.68
CA GLN A 223 8.21 -5.88 14.23
C GLN A 223 8.89 -4.62 13.73
N ALA A 224 9.82 -4.10 14.52
CA ALA A 224 10.65 -2.95 14.18
C ALA A 224 11.79 -3.29 13.18
N ARG A 225 11.49 -4.01 12.08
CA ARG A 225 12.47 -4.43 11.05
C ARG A 225 13.20 -3.25 10.40
N TYR A 226 12.60 -2.06 10.46
CA TYR A 226 13.23 -0.81 10.03
C TYR A 226 14.47 -0.45 10.87
N LEU A 227 14.55 -0.87 12.14
CA LEU A 227 15.74 -0.66 12.98
C LEU A 227 16.95 -1.49 12.53
N ILE A 228 16.69 -2.65 11.91
CA ILE A 228 17.72 -3.61 11.51
C ILE A 228 18.20 -3.29 10.09
N SER A 229 17.27 -3.22 9.14
CA SER A 229 17.55 -3.10 7.72
C SER A 229 17.53 -1.66 7.18
N GLY A 230 17.17 -0.69 8.03
CA GLY A 230 16.95 0.70 7.67
C GLY A 230 17.80 1.66 8.49
N ARG A 231 18.92 1.23 9.09
CA ARG A 231 19.72 2.11 9.98
C ARG A 231 20.15 3.42 9.33
N ARG A 232 20.50 3.38 8.04
CA ARG A 232 20.82 4.60 7.26
C ARG A 232 19.64 5.55 7.07
N GLN A 233 18.41 5.04 7.20
CA GLN A 233 17.15 5.79 7.13
C GLN A 233 16.66 6.23 8.52
N LEU A 234 17.34 5.81 9.59
CA LEU A 234 17.04 6.25 10.95
C LEU A 234 17.61 7.65 11.15
N ASP A 235 16.76 8.56 11.58
CA ASP A 235 17.15 9.89 12.03
C ASP A 235 17.13 9.93 13.55
N ASP A 236 18.07 9.20 14.17
CA ASP A 236 18.24 9.13 15.62
C ASP A 236 19.74 9.29 15.99
N PRO A 237 20.17 10.50 16.43
CA PRO A 237 21.55 10.73 16.84
C PRO A 237 21.90 10.07 18.17
N GLU A 238 20.90 9.68 18.98
CA GLU A 238 21.03 9.05 20.29
C GLU A 238 20.92 7.52 20.20
N PHE A 239 21.09 6.96 19.00
CA PHE A 239 20.93 5.52 18.73
C PHE A 239 22.04 4.66 19.38
N ASP A 240 21.96 4.52 20.69
CA ASP A 240 22.82 3.69 21.53
C ASP A 240 22.14 2.37 21.94
N GLU A 241 22.81 1.60 22.81
CA GLU A 241 22.31 0.31 23.29
C GLU A 241 20.97 0.43 24.03
N ALA A 242 20.84 1.41 24.93
CA ALA A 242 19.66 1.59 25.75
C ALA A 242 18.48 2.07 24.89
N ARG A 243 18.73 3.05 24.02
CA ARG A 243 17.77 3.56 23.05
C ARG A 243 17.26 2.46 22.14
N TYR A 244 18.17 1.65 21.57
CA TYR A 244 17.81 0.53 20.71
C TYR A 244 16.85 -0.46 21.40
N LEU A 245 17.16 -0.87 22.63
CA LEU A 245 16.35 -1.85 23.36
C LEU A 245 14.92 -1.36 23.63
N VAL A 246 14.75 -0.07 23.86
CA VAL A 246 13.43 0.57 24.00
C VAL A 246 12.71 0.61 22.65
N LEU A 247 13.36 1.16 21.62
CA LEU A 247 12.79 1.29 20.28
C LEU A 247 12.37 -0.04 19.68
N ARG A 248 13.12 -1.11 19.94
CA ARG A 248 12.82 -2.47 19.46
C ARG A 248 11.46 -3.00 19.93
N ARG A 249 10.97 -2.52 21.08
CA ARG A 249 9.68 -2.91 21.65
C ARG A 249 8.55 -1.98 21.23
N SER A 250 8.89 -0.76 20.82
CA SER A 250 7.94 0.24 20.36
C SER A 250 7.46 -0.08 18.94
N LYS A 251 6.20 0.23 18.68
CA LYS A 251 5.61 0.28 17.34
C LYS A 251 5.43 1.69 16.82
N LEU A 252 5.85 2.69 17.60
CA LEU A 252 5.63 4.09 17.29
C LEU A 252 6.72 4.62 16.37
N VAL A 253 6.31 5.29 15.29
CA VAL A 253 7.19 5.89 14.31
C VAL A 253 6.65 7.25 13.87
N PHE A 254 7.54 8.12 13.43
CA PHE A 254 7.23 9.20 12.50
C PHE A 254 7.94 8.88 11.19
N ARG A 255 7.17 8.61 10.13
CA ARG A 255 7.68 8.30 8.81
C ARG A 255 7.16 9.33 7.82
N ALA A 256 8.06 10.00 7.10
CA ALA A 256 7.72 10.95 6.04
C ALA A 256 8.98 11.25 5.20
N PRO A 257 8.85 11.73 3.95
CA PRO A 257 9.98 12.30 3.24
C PRO A 257 10.35 13.68 3.84
N ARG A 258 11.56 14.17 3.54
CA ARG A 258 11.99 15.53 3.94
C ARG A 258 11.47 16.62 3.00
N THR A 259 11.02 16.25 1.81
CA THR A 259 10.48 17.15 0.78
C THR A 259 9.37 16.40 0.05
N ASP A 260 8.37 17.09 -0.49
CA ASP A 260 7.40 16.46 -1.39
C ASP A 260 8.17 15.71 -2.50
N THR A 261 7.92 14.40 -2.66
CA THR A 261 8.78 13.56 -3.50
C THR A 261 7.97 12.80 -4.54
N ILE A 262 8.34 12.95 -5.81
CA ILE A 262 7.77 12.19 -6.93
C ILE A 262 8.67 10.98 -7.22
N GLY A 263 8.05 9.85 -7.52
CA GLY A 263 8.71 8.64 -7.98
C GLY A 263 8.43 7.46 -7.08
N GLY A 264 9.44 6.59 -6.91
CA GLY A 264 9.34 5.38 -6.10
C GLY A 264 8.25 4.40 -6.54
N ASN A 265 8.14 3.32 -5.79
CA ASN A 265 7.13 2.26 -5.97
C ASN A 265 6.73 1.60 -4.64
N ALA A 266 7.31 2.04 -3.52
CA ALA A 266 6.94 1.58 -2.19
C ALA A 266 5.69 2.33 -1.74
N MET A 267 4.54 1.71 -1.91
CA MET A 267 3.28 2.25 -1.40
C MET A 267 3.00 1.72 0.01
N LEU A 268 2.43 2.58 0.85
CA LEU A 268 1.81 2.22 2.11
C LEU A 268 0.32 2.48 2.01
N ASN A 269 -0.50 1.45 2.23
CA ASN A 269 -1.94 1.61 2.15
C ASN A 269 -2.58 1.82 3.53
N GLY A 270 -2.99 3.05 3.80
CA GLY A 270 -3.65 3.46 5.04
C GLY A 270 -4.33 4.81 4.84
N HIS A 271 -3.67 5.75 4.16
CA HIS A 271 -4.33 6.86 3.46
C HIS A 271 -3.74 7.03 2.07
N LEU A 272 -4.58 6.83 1.06
CA LEU A 272 -4.20 6.88 -0.34
C LEU A 272 -5.16 7.78 -1.10
N CYS A 273 -4.63 8.61 -1.98
CA CYS A 273 -5.44 9.41 -2.90
C CYS A 273 -5.18 8.94 -4.31
N LEU A 274 -6.23 8.75 -5.10
CA LEU A 274 -6.15 8.18 -6.43
C LEU A 274 -6.88 9.05 -7.46
N ASP A 275 -6.25 9.20 -8.62
CA ASP A 275 -6.86 9.73 -9.82
C ASP A 275 -7.42 8.58 -10.67
N ALA A 276 -8.63 8.14 -10.33
CA ALA A 276 -9.31 7.07 -11.03
C ALA A 276 -10.00 7.54 -12.32
N ARG A 277 -9.73 8.76 -12.81
CA ARG A 277 -10.02 9.15 -14.21
C ARG A 277 -9.13 8.39 -15.17
N HIS A 278 -7.99 7.91 -14.69
CA HIS A 278 -7.08 7.04 -15.42
C HIS A 278 -7.29 5.57 -15.06
N ARG A 279 -6.87 4.68 -15.95
CA ARG A 279 -6.83 3.25 -15.67
C ARG A 279 -5.67 2.94 -14.72
N LEU A 280 -5.99 2.77 -13.44
CA LEU A 280 -5.04 2.33 -12.42
C LEU A 280 -4.95 0.80 -12.36
N PRO A 281 -3.86 0.19 -11.87
CA PRO A 281 -3.78 -1.27 -11.72
C PRO A 281 -4.77 -1.78 -10.65
N PRO A 282 -5.19 -3.06 -10.74
CA PRO A 282 -5.94 -3.69 -9.67
C PRO A 282 -5.04 -3.92 -8.45
N PHE A 283 -5.63 -3.89 -7.27
CA PHE A 283 -5.05 -4.47 -6.07
C PHE A 283 -5.17 -6.00 -6.13
N SER A 284 -4.19 -6.69 -5.56
CA SER A 284 -4.40 -8.10 -5.21
C SER A 284 -5.48 -8.19 -4.14
N PRO A 285 -6.53 -9.01 -4.32
CA PRO A 285 -7.73 -8.95 -3.48
C PRO A 285 -7.48 -9.37 -2.02
N SER A 286 -6.41 -10.12 -1.77
CA SER A 286 -6.07 -10.71 -0.48
C SER A 286 -4.57 -10.88 -0.30
N GLY A 287 -4.16 -11.30 0.90
CA GLY A 287 -2.74 -11.49 1.26
C GLY A 287 -2.09 -10.21 1.79
N ARG A 288 -0.89 -10.36 2.35
CA ARG A 288 -0.10 -9.21 2.85
C ARG A 288 0.70 -8.54 1.73
N ASN A 289 1.22 -7.35 1.96
CA ASN A 289 1.99 -6.54 0.98
C ASN A 289 1.26 -6.33 -0.36
N LEU A 290 -0.05 -6.14 -0.31
CA LEU A 290 -0.87 -5.78 -1.48
C LEU A 290 -0.53 -4.39 -2.02
N ASP A 291 -0.08 -3.50 -1.13
CA ASP A 291 0.32 -2.12 -1.41
C ASP A 291 1.64 -2.08 -2.17
N GLY A 292 2.66 -2.83 -1.71
CA GLY A 292 3.90 -3.01 -2.46
C GLY A 292 3.65 -3.54 -3.86
N LEU A 293 2.84 -4.60 -4.00
CA LEU A 293 2.48 -5.15 -5.32
C LEU A 293 1.76 -4.11 -6.19
N TRP A 294 0.82 -3.35 -5.64
CA TRP A 294 0.11 -2.31 -6.38
C TRP A 294 1.07 -1.23 -6.91
N GLY A 295 2.01 -0.76 -6.08
CA GLY A 295 3.02 0.21 -6.49
C GLY A 295 3.93 -0.30 -7.62
N TYR A 296 4.32 -1.58 -7.57
CA TYR A 296 5.03 -2.24 -8.68
C TYR A 296 4.17 -2.35 -9.95
N CYS A 297 2.92 -2.76 -9.82
CA CYS A 297 1.97 -2.83 -10.93
C CYS A 297 1.77 -1.46 -11.57
N LEU A 298 1.67 -0.38 -10.79
CA LEU A 298 1.53 0.97 -11.33
C LEU A 298 2.75 1.36 -12.17
N ALA A 299 3.95 1.21 -11.61
CA ALA A 299 5.19 1.59 -12.27
C ALA A 299 5.44 0.82 -13.58
N THR A 300 4.82 -0.36 -13.71
CA THR A 300 4.95 -1.29 -14.83
C THR A 300 3.85 -1.11 -15.87
N LEU A 301 2.59 -1.17 -15.45
CA LEU A 301 1.42 -1.13 -16.34
C LEU A 301 1.17 0.28 -16.88
N GLN A 302 1.63 1.31 -16.16
CA GLN A 302 1.38 2.71 -16.46
C GLN A 302 2.67 3.51 -16.30
N PRO A 303 3.62 3.40 -17.24
CA PRO A 303 4.92 4.04 -17.08
C PRO A 303 4.86 5.58 -17.00
N ASP A 304 3.81 6.20 -17.52
CA ASP A 304 3.65 7.66 -17.44
C ASP A 304 2.88 8.12 -16.20
N HIS A 305 2.49 7.18 -15.32
CA HIS A 305 1.81 7.49 -14.08
C HIS A 305 2.76 7.40 -12.89
N PHE A 306 2.80 8.47 -12.10
CA PHE A 306 3.70 8.62 -10.98
C PHE A 306 2.94 8.67 -9.66
N MET A 307 3.60 8.19 -8.61
CA MET A 307 3.20 8.45 -7.24
C MET A 307 3.95 9.67 -6.72
N LEU A 308 3.28 10.44 -5.87
CA LEU A 308 3.89 11.47 -5.05
C LEU A 308 3.73 11.08 -3.57
N TYR A 309 4.79 11.30 -2.80
CA TYR A 309 4.83 11.16 -1.35
C TYR A 309 4.84 12.54 -0.74
N PRO A 310 3.72 12.98 -0.15
CA PRO A 310 3.65 14.29 0.48
C PRO A 310 4.59 14.37 1.68
N LEU A 311 5.07 15.58 1.99
CA LEU A 311 5.86 15.86 3.18
C LEU A 311 5.09 15.63 4.48
N GLU A 312 3.75 15.66 4.41
CA GLU A 312 2.88 15.37 5.54
C GLU A 312 2.72 13.85 5.77
N ALA A 313 2.90 13.44 7.02
CA ALA A 313 2.46 12.16 7.55
C ALA A 313 1.07 12.28 8.17
N ILE A 314 0.25 11.24 8.04
CA ILE A 314 -1.09 11.15 8.63
C ILE A 314 -1.08 10.28 9.90
N HIS A 315 -1.97 10.56 10.84
CA HIS A 315 -2.00 9.85 12.12
C HIS A 315 -2.58 8.44 11.96
N HIS A 316 -1.77 7.43 12.28
CA HIS A 316 -2.22 6.04 12.42
C HIS A 316 -2.39 5.69 13.91
N ALA A 317 -3.65 5.60 14.32
CA ALA A 317 -4.08 5.51 15.70
C ALA A 317 -5.04 4.32 15.88
N PRO A 318 -4.57 3.06 15.93
CA PRO A 318 -5.45 1.93 16.24
C PRO A 318 -6.19 2.15 17.56
N LEU A 319 -7.38 1.55 17.73
CA LEU A 319 -8.16 1.67 18.98
C LEU A 319 -7.35 1.18 20.18
N GLU A 320 -6.66 0.06 20.01
CA GLU A 320 -5.78 -0.52 21.02
C GLU A 320 -4.33 -0.31 20.62
N ALA A 321 -3.53 0.20 21.56
CA ALA A 321 -2.09 0.33 21.38
C ALA A 321 -1.47 -1.06 21.18
N ARG A 322 -0.77 -1.26 20.06
CA ARG A 322 -0.10 -2.52 19.77
C ARG A 322 1.30 -2.51 20.36
N GLN A 323 1.72 -3.65 20.89
CA GLN A 323 3.12 -3.90 21.24
C GLN A 323 3.73 -4.92 20.28
N ALA A 324 5.06 -4.93 20.17
CA ALA A 324 5.77 -6.02 19.50
C ALA A 324 5.59 -7.32 20.30
N THR A 325 5.03 -8.36 19.68
CA THR A 325 4.73 -9.65 20.33
C THR A 325 5.99 -10.46 20.62
N ASP A 326 6.91 -10.51 19.67
CA ASP A 326 8.28 -11.01 19.86
C ASP A 326 9.24 -10.13 19.05
N PRO A 327 10.14 -9.37 19.70
CA PRO A 327 11.11 -8.54 19.00
C PRO A 327 12.19 -9.32 18.24
N ARG A 328 12.32 -10.65 18.44
CA ARG A 328 13.34 -11.51 17.81
C ARG A 328 12.79 -12.49 16.78
N ASP A 329 11.50 -12.47 16.49
CA ASP A 329 10.90 -13.32 15.46
C ASP A 329 11.28 -12.83 14.05
N TYR A 330 12.54 -12.99 13.65
CA TYR A 330 13.01 -12.57 12.32
C TYR A 330 12.60 -13.51 11.19
N GLY A 331 11.66 -14.43 11.45
CA GLY A 331 11.20 -15.43 10.50
C GLY A 331 11.01 -14.85 9.10
N TRP A 332 11.76 -15.41 8.16
CA TRP A 332 11.61 -15.06 6.76
C TRP A 332 10.60 -15.98 6.12
N HIS A 333 9.43 -15.42 5.85
CA HIS A 333 8.40 -16.07 5.04
C HIS A 333 7.96 -15.04 4.01
N PRO A 334 8.09 -15.34 2.70
CA PRO A 334 7.60 -14.44 1.70
C PRO A 334 6.08 -14.37 1.83
N GLU A 335 5.50 -13.22 1.54
CA GLU A 335 4.05 -13.06 1.47
C GLU A 335 3.60 -13.34 0.03
N MET A 336 2.36 -13.77 -0.19
CA MET A 336 1.88 -14.10 -1.54
C MET A 336 2.12 -12.97 -2.55
N ASN A 337 1.81 -11.73 -2.18
CA ASN A 337 1.98 -10.59 -3.07
C ASN A 337 3.45 -10.17 -3.26
N SER A 338 4.34 -10.57 -2.34
CA SER A 338 5.78 -10.45 -2.54
C SER A 338 6.27 -11.39 -3.63
N LEU A 339 5.82 -12.65 -3.64
CA LEU A 339 6.13 -13.60 -4.72
C LEU A 339 5.65 -13.10 -6.09
N LEU A 340 4.42 -12.56 -6.17
CA LEU A 340 3.91 -11.93 -7.39
C LEU A 340 4.77 -10.75 -7.82
N SER A 341 5.13 -9.85 -6.88
CA SER A 341 5.98 -8.71 -7.18
C SER A 341 7.33 -9.13 -7.75
N TRP A 342 7.94 -10.19 -7.21
CA TRP A 342 9.24 -10.69 -7.65
C TRP A 342 9.16 -11.35 -9.03
N ALA A 343 8.12 -12.12 -9.29
CA ALA A 343 7.89 -12.70 -10.62
C ALA A 343 7.69 -11.60 -11.68
N LEU A 344 6.96 -10.54 -11.36
CA LEU A 344 6.78 -9.40 -12.26
C LEU A 344 8.09 -8.64 -12.51
N GLN A 345 8.90 -8.42 -11.48
CA GLN A 345 10.22 -7.80 -11.63
C GLN A 345 11.16 -8.64 -12.50
N ASP A 346 11.18 -9.95 -12.28
CA ASP A 346 11.99 -10.89 -13.07
C ASP A 346 11.58 -10.89 -14.55
N TYR A 347 10.28 -10.86 -14.84
CA TYR A 347 9.78 -10.68 -16.19
C TYR A 347 10.31 -9.38 -16.81
N LEU A 348 10.12 -8.24 -16.17
CA LEU A 348 10.51 -6.95 -16.74
C LEU A 348 12.02 -6.78 -16.93
N GLY A 349 12.84 -7.45 -16.12
CA GLY A 349 14.29 -7.46 -16.30
C GLY A 349 14.75 -8.18 -17.57
N ASN A 350 13.92 -9.08 -18.11
CA ASN A 350 14.28 -9.99 -19.19
C ASN A 350 13.57 -9.69 -20.53
N TYR A 351 12.52 -8.87 -20.54
CA TYR A 351 11.70 -8.61 -21.73
C TYR A 351 11.70 -7.14 -22.17
N ALA A 352 11.47 -6.93 -23.47
CA ALA A 352 11.37 -5.61 -24.09
C ALA A 352 10.08 -4.85 -23.65
N PRO A 353 9.96 -3.54 -23.94
CA PRO A 353 8.75 -2.78 -23.68
C PRO A 353 7.50 -3.47 -24.27
N LEU A 354 6.44 -3.55 -23.47
CA LEU A 354 5.21 -4.26 -23.79
C LEU A 354 4.26 -3.32 -24.53
N SER A 355 3.70 -3.77 -25.66
CA SER A 355 2.66 -3.03 -26.39
C SER A 355 1.32 -3.04 -25.64
N ASP A 356 1.00 -4.16 -24.97
CA ASP A 356 -0.12 -4.29 -24.04
C ASP A 356 0.39 -4.90 -22.72
N PRO A 357 0.80 -4.06 -21.75
CA PRO A 357 1.38 -4.56 -20.50
C PRO A 357 0.38 -5.36 -19.65
N TYR A 358 -0.94 -5.11 -19.77
CA TYR A 358 -1.95 -5.87 -19.02
C TYR A 358 -2.07 -7.29 -19.56
N ALA A 359 -2.25 -7.44 -20.87
CA ALA A 359 -2.37 -8.75 -21.50
C ALA A 359 -1.07 -9.55 -21.36
N SER A 360 0.08 -8.94 -21.59
CA SER A 360 1.38 -9.62 -21.52
C SER A 360 1.70 -10.14 -20.11
N LEU A 361 1.54 -9.31 -19.08
CA LEU A 361 1.78 -9.74 -17.70
C LEU A 361 0.72 -10.74 -17.21
N GLY A 362 -0.53 -10.55 -17.63
CA GLY A 362 -1.61 -11.48 -17.31
C GLY A 362 -1.35 -12.88 -17.86
N THR A 363 -0.95 -12.97 -19.13
CA THR A 363 -0.55 -14.23 -19.78
C THR A 363 0.66 -14.85 -19.08
N PHE A 364 1.72 -14.06 -18.81
CA PHE A 364 2.89 -14.55 -18.10
C PHE A 364 2.54 -15.20 -16.75
N LEU A 365 1.71 -14.54 -15.94
CA LEU A 365 1.30 -15.08 -14.63
C LEU A 365 0.41 -16.31 -14.74
N ARG A 366 -0.45 -16.38 -15.76
CA ARG A 366 -1.25 -17.58 -16.05
C ARG A 366 -0.38 -18.75 -16.46
N ASP A 367 0.56 -18.53 -17.36
CA ASP A 367 1.49 -19.56 -17.83
C ASP A 367 2.36 -20.05 -16.68
N LEU A 368 2.92 -19.13 -15.88
CA LEU A 368 3.71 -19.45 -14.71
C LEU A 368 2.90 -20.25 -13.69
N GLY A 369 1.70 -19.77 -13.35
CA GLY A 369 0.80 -20.47 -12.42
C GLY A 369 0.26 -21.79 -12.98
N GLY A 370 0.28 -22.00 -14.30
CA GLY A 370 -0.16 -23.22 -14.98
C GLY A 370 0.89 -24.32 -15.10
N ARG A 371 2.16 -24.04 -14.76
CA ARG A 371 3.23 -25.04 -14.80
C ARG A 371 2.98 -26.19 -13.82
N PRO A 372 3.52 -27.40 -14.10
CA PRO A 372 3.56 -28.47 -13.11
C PRO A 372 4.12 -28.00 -11.77
N GLN A 373 3.55 -28.49 -10.67
CA GLN A 373 3.92 -28.06 -9.32
C GLN A 373 5.45 -28.08 -9.04
N PRO A 374 6.22 -29.10 -9.48
CA PRO A 374 7.68 -29.10 -9.28
C PRO A 374 8.40 -27.97 -10.02
N GLU A 375 7.94 -27.61 -11.22
CA GLU A 375 8.54 -26.55 -12.03
C GLU A 375 8.22 -25.15 -11.47
N LEU A 376 6.96 -24.92 -11.09
CA LEU A 376 6.57 -23.68 -10.40
C LEU A 376 7.36 -23.53 -9.09
N ARG A 377 7.51 -24.64 -8.35
CA ARG A 377 8.28 -24.67 -7.10
C ARG A 377 9.74 -24.29 -7.33
N ALA A 378 10.40 -24.88 -8.33
CA ALA A 378 11.79 -24.57 -8.68
C ALA A 378 11.97 -23.08 -9.02
N TYR A 379 11.06 -22.52 -9.82
CA TYR A 379 11.08 -21.09 -10.17
C TYR A 379 10.95 -20.18 -8.93
N LEU A 380 10.01 -20.47 -8.04
CA LEU A 380 9.81 -19.68 -6.82
C LEU A 380 10.97 -19.81 -5.84
N LEU A 381 11.61 -20.99 -5.76
CA LEU A 381 12.82 -21.22 -4.98
C LEU A 381 13.98 -20.36 -5.48
N GLU A 382 14.16 -20.27 -6.79
CA GLU A 382 15.20 -19.44 -7.40
C GLU A 382 14.99 -17.94 -7.09
N LEU A 383 13.75 -17.45 -7.25
CA LEU A 383 13.40 -16.07 -6.90
C LEU A 383 13.67 -15.78 -5.42
N ALA A 384 13.15 -16.64 -4.54
CA ALA A 384 13.32 -16.52 -3.10
C ALA A 384 14.81 -16.50 -2.70
N SER A 385 15.62 -17.37 -3.31
CA SER A 385 17.05 -17.47 -3.04
C SER A 385 17.78 -16.19 -3.43
N ARG A 386 17.54 -15.64 -4.63
CA ARG A 386 18.15 -14.38 -5.09
C ARG A 386 17.90 -13.23 -4.11
N LEU A 387 16.69 -13.16 -3.57
CA LEU A 387 16.30 -12.10 -2.63
C LEU A 387 16.86 -12.29 -1.23
N LEU A 388 16.92 -13.54 -0.76
CA LEU A 388 17.58 -13.88 0.48
C LEU A 388 19.07 -13.52 0.42
N PHE A 389 19.77 -13.87 -0.65
CA PHE A 389 21.17 -13.48 -0.84
C PHE A 389 21.35 -11.95 -0.86
N SER A 390 20.51 -11.23 -1.61
CA SER A 390 20.53 -9.76 -1.61
C SER A 390 20.28 -9.17 -0.21
N THR A 391 19.39 -9.78 0.57
CA THR A 391 19.09 -9.34 1.94
C THR A 391 20.24 -9.66 2.90
N LEU A 392 20.83 -10.85 2.79
CA LEU A 392 22.02 -11.26 3.55
C LEU A 392 23.19 -10.31 3.27
N ASP A 393 23.47 -10.02 2.01
CA ASP A 393 24.52 -9.08 1.61
C ASP A 393 24.29 -7.69 2.18
N LYS A 394 23.03 -7.21 2.15
CA LYS A 394 22.64 -5.94 2.76
C LYS A 394 22.89 -5.94 4.27
N LEU A 395 22.43 -6.95 5.01
CA LEU A 395 22.60 -7.05 6.46
C LEU A 395 24.07 -7.17 6.86
N ALA A 396 24.85 -7.98 6.15
CA ALA A 396 26.29 -8.08 6.35
C ALA A 396 26.99 -6.73 6.05
N GLY A 397 26.53 -6.01 5.03
CA GLY A 397 26.97 -4.65 4.71
C GLY A 397 26.68 -3.64 5.82
N GLU A 398 25.49 -3.65 6.39
CA GLU A 398 25.11 -2.81 7.54
C GLU A 398 25.99 -3.15 8.75
N ARG A 399 26.15 -4.43 9.10
CA ARG A 399 27.03 -4.84 10.20
C ARG A 399 28.44 -4.30 10.06
N ARG A 400 29.04 -4.43 8.86
CA ARG A 400 30.38 -3.91 8.57
C ARG A 400 30.42 -2.39 8.68
N THR A 401 29.43 -1.71 8.10
CA THR A 401 29.32 -0.24 8.10
C THR A 401 29.33 0.32 9.53
N TRP A 402 28.55 -0.31 10.42
CA TRP A 402 28.36 0.17 11.80
C TRP A 402 29.26 -0.52 12.82
N ARG A 403 30.22 -1.34 12.38
CA ARG A 403 31.23 -2.02 13.21
C ARG A 403 30.62 -2.79 14.40
N GLY A 404 29.41 -3.31 14.22
CA GLY A 404 28.71 -4.07 15.26
C GLY A 404 28.27 -3.28 16.50
N LEU A 405 28.07 -1.96 16.41
CA LEU A 405 27.57 -1.13 17.51
C LEU A 405 26.24 -0.46 17.16
N PRO A 406 25.22 -0.43 18.03
CA PRO A 406 25.17 -1.03 19.38
C PRO A 406 25.24 -2.56 19.36
N ARG A 407 25.66 -3.18 20.47
CA ARG A 407 25.88 -4.64 20.54
C ARG A 407 24.58 -5.41 20.43
N ALA A 408 23.51 -4.98 21.10
CA ALA A 408 22.19 -5.58 20.98
C ALA A 408 21.65 -5.51 19.54
N TRP A 409 21.86 -4.38 18.85
CA TRP A 409 21.49 -4.24 17.44
C TRP A 409 22.29 -5.20 16.55
N ALA A 410 23.60 -5.30 16.78
CA ALA A 410 24.44 -6.23 16.04
C ALA A 410 24.05 -7.68 16.29
N ALA A 411 23.73 -8.05 17.53
CA ALA A 411 23.25 -9.38 17.88
C ALA A 411 21.92 -9.71 17.20
N ASP A 412 21.02 -8.74 17.09
CA ASP A 412 19.76 -8.91 16.37
C ASP A 412 19.97 -8.97 14.84
N ILE A 413 21.00 -8.31 14.28
CA ILE A 413 21.43 -8.53 12.89
C ILE A 413 21.94 -9.95 12.68
N GLU A 414 22.81 -10.45 13.57
CA GLU A 414 23.32 -11.82 13.49
C GLU A 414 22.18 -12.83 13.56
N ALA A 415 21.26 -12.66 14.52
CA ALA A 415 20.09 -13.52 14.63
C ALA A 415 19.20 -13.46 13.36
N ASN A 416 19.14 -12.31 12.69
CA ASN A 416 18.43 -12.19 11.41
C ASN A 416 19.18 -12.94 10.29
N ILE A 417 20.51 -12.77 10.19
CA ILE A 417 21.36 -13.51 9.25
C ILE A 417 21.19 -15.03 9.46
N ASP A 418 21.33 -15.51 10.69
CA ASP A 418 21.14 -16.92 11.05
C ASP A 418 19.75 -17.43 10.65
N SER A 419 18.72 -16.61 10.85
CA SER A 419 17.34 -16.94 10.46
C SER A 419 17.17 -17.04 8.93
N LEU A 420 17.81 -16.15 8.17
CA LEU A 420 17.78 -16.16 6.70
C LEU A 420 18.59 -17.35 6.14
N GLU A 421 19.74 -17.67 6.74
CA GLU A 421 20.53 -18.85 6.39
C GLU A 421 19.76 -20.14 6.68
N ALA A 422 19.08 -20.23 7.82
CA ALA A 422 18.18 -21.34 8.12
C ALA A 422 17.04 -21.44 7.09
N ALA A 423 16.46 -20.30 6.69
CA ALA A 423 15.40 -20.26 5.69
C ALA A 423 15.84 -20.77 4.30
N LEU A 424 17.11 -20.59 3.91
CA LEU A 424 17.66 -21.10 2.64
C LEU A 424 17.61 -22.64 2.56
N THR A 425 17.62 -23.34 3.69
CA THR A 425 17.55 -24.81 3.74
C THR A 425 16.16 -25.34 4.10
N ALA A 426 15.23 -24.45 4.43
CA ALA A 426 13.89 -24.83 4.86
C ALA A 426 13.08 -25.39 3.68
N PRO A 427 12.32 -26.50 3.87
CA PRO A 427 11.42 -27.04 2.84
C PRO A 427 10.35 -26.04 2.36
N THR A 428 10.08 -25.02 3.18
CA THR A 428 9.10 -23.96 2.94
C THR A 428 9.66 -22.75 2.18
N LEU A 429 10.96 -22.72 1.85
CA LEU A 429 11.61 -21.59 1.16
C LEU A 429 10.84 -21.21 -0.10
N GLY A 430 10.38 -19.97 -0.27
CA GLY A 430 9.62 -19.57 -1.48
C GLY A 430 8.16 -20.05 -1.52
N LEU A 431 7.62 -20.55 -0.41
CA LEU A 431 6.18 -20.68 -0.21
C LEU A 431 5.65 -19.49 0.60
N PRO A 432 4.47 -18.97 0.26
CA PRO A 432 3.92 -17.83 0.97
C PRO A 432 3.46 -18.20 2.38
N ALA A 433 3.68 -17.30 3.33
CA ALA A 433 3.32 -17.48 4.74
C ALA A 433 1.83 -17.79 4.93
N GLU A 434 0.97 -17.17 4.11
CA GLU A 434 -0.49 -17.30 4.20
C GLU A 434 -0.99 -18.73 3.92
N LEU A 435 -0.20 -19.55 3.23
CA LEU A 435 -0.57 -20.90 2.84
C LEU A 435 -0.08 -21.99 3.79
N LYS A 436 0.59 -21.65 4.90
CA LYS A 436 1.11 -22.63 5.88
C LYS A 436 1.85 -23.81 5.23
N ALA A 437 2.66 -23.49 4.22
CA ALA A 437 3.41 -24.46 3.41
C ALA A 437 2.59 -25.37 2.47
N ASP A 438 1.34 -25.06 2.16
CA ASP A 438 0.60 -25.70 1.06
C ASP A 438 1.01 -25.07 -0.29
N PRO A 439 1.80 -25.77 -1.13
CA PRO A 439 2.25 -25.22 -2.39
C PRO A 439 1.14 -25.26 -3.46
N ALA A 440 0.07 -26.05 -3.28
CA ALA A 440 -0.95 -26.30 -4.30
C ALA A 440 -1.82 -25.07 -4.59
N ALA A 441 -1.96 -24.16 -3.63
CA ALA A 441 -2.76 -22.95 -3.81
C ALA A 441 -1.99 -21.79 -4.49
N VAL A 442 -0.66 -21.89 -4.66
CA VAL A 442 0.15 -20.83 -5.30
C VAL A 442 -0.17 -20.70 -6.79
N GLY A 443 -0.15 -21.82 -7.52
CA GLY A 443 -0.42 -21.84 -8.96
C GLY A 443 -1.80 -21.26 -9.32
N PRO A 444 -2.89 -21.73 -8.69
CA PRO A 444 -4.22 -21.13 -8.83
C PRO A 444 -4.23 -19.63 -8.59
N TYR A 445 -3.57 -19.15 -7.53
CA TYR A 445 -3.55 -17.72 -7.19
C TYR A 445 -2.85 -16.88 -8.27
N PHE A 446 -1.70 -17.35 -8.77
CA PHE A 446 -1.00 -16.72 -9.88
C PHE A 446 -1.86 -16.66 -11.15
N ARG A 447 -2.57 -17.74 -11.47
CA ARG A 447 -3.50 -17.76 -12.61
C ARG A 447 -4.68 -16.80 -12.43
N ALA A 448 -5.23 -16.72 -11.22
CA ALA A 448 -6.35 -15.83 -10.92
C ALA A 448 -5.94 -14.35 -10.99
N PHE A 449 -4.77 -13.99 -10.44
CA PHE A 449 -4.25 -12.63 -10.55
C PHE A 449 -3.83 -12.29 -11.98
N GLY A 450 -3.21 -13.23 -12.71
CA GLY A 450 -2.95 -13.08 -14.14
C GLY A 450 -4.23 -12.87 -14.94
N GLY A 451 -5.29 -13.60 -14.61
CA GLY A 451 -6.59 -13.39 -15.23
C GLY A 451 -7.25 -12.07 -14.90
N LEU A 452 -7.11 -11.61 -13.65
CA LEU A 452 -7.51 -10.27 -13.29
C LEU A 452 -6.78 -9.21 -14.12
N LEU A 453 -5.45 -9.30 -14.30
CA LEU A 453 -4.71 -8.33 -15.11
C LEU A 453 -5.21 -8.29 -16.56
N THR A 454 -5.44 -9.43 -17.19
CA THR A 454 -5.97 -9.50 -18.57
C THR A 454 -7.38 -8.92 -18.67
N ALA A 455 -8.27 -9.24 -17.72
CA ALA A 455 -9.66 -8.77 -17.73
C ALA A 455 -9.83 -7.31 -17.25
N TRP A 456 -8.84 -6.76 -16.54
CA TRP A 456 -8.96 -5.48 -15.86
C TRP A 456 -9.36 -4.29 -16.75
N PRO A 457 -8.77 -4.11 -17.96
CA PRO A 457 -9.22 -3.08 -18.90
C PRO A 457 -10.73 -3.11 -19.17
N GLN A 458 -11.30 -4.29 -19.38
CA GLN A 458 -12.72 -4.47 -19.63
C GLN A 458 -13.54 -4.19 -18.37
N LEU A 459 -13.12 -4.70 -17.21
CA LEU A 459 -13.79 -4.47 -15.94
C LEU A 459 -13.89 -2.97 -15.61
N VAL A 460 -12.83 -2.20 -15.83
CA VAL A 460 -12.83 -0.74 -15.64
C VAL A 460 -13.81 -0.06 -16.60
N ALA A 461 -13.85 -0.49 -17.88
CA ALA A 461 -14.77 0.06 -18.87
C ALA A 461 -16.24 -0.23 -18.52
N SER A 462 -16.57 -1.47 -18.14
CA SER A 462 -17.91 -1.85 -17.68
C SER A 462 -18.30 -1.14 -16.39
N ALA A 463 -17.37 -1.02 -15.44
CA ALA A 463 -17.61 -0.29 -14.20
C ALA A 463 -17.90 1.19 -14.44
N ALA A 464 -17.21 1.84 -15.37
CA ALA A 464 -17.50 3.24 -15.71
C ALA A 464 -18.95 3.47 -16.21
N GLN A 465 -19.57 2.45 -16.81
CA GLN A 465 -20.96 2.50 -17.27
C GLN A 465 -21.95 2.17 -16.14
N LEU A 466 -21.66 1.14 -15.33
CA LEU A 466 -22.57 0.62 -14.32
C LEU A 466 -22.49 1.39 -12.99
N ALA A 467 -21.29 1.77 -12.56
CA ALA A 467 -21.05 2.26 -11.21
C ALA A 467 -21.90 3.47 -10.78
N PRO A 468 -22.19 4.47 -11.63
CA PRO A 468 -23.05 5.60 -11.23
C PRO A 468 -24.42 5.13 -10.70
N ASP A 469 -25.13 4.33 -11.48
CA ASP A 469 -26.46 3.82 -11.09
C ASP A 469 -26.38 2.89 -9.86
N TRP A 470 -25.31 2.12 -9.76
CA TRP A 470 -25.09 1.20 -8.64
C TRP A 470 -24.78 1.91 -7.33
N LEU A 471 -24.02 3.00 -7.37
CA LEU A 471 -23.78 3.86 -6.21
C LEU A 471 -25.08 4.51 -5.76
N GLU A 472 -25.88 5.05 -6.68
CA GLU A 472 -27.17 5.70 -6.36
C GLU A 472 -28.12 4.76 -5.60
N ARG A 473 -28.10 3.45 -5.89
CA ARG A 473 -28.90 2.44 -5.16
C ARG A 473 -28.48 2.27 -3.69
N THR A 474 -27.24 2.63 -3.36
CA THR A 474 -26.69 2.55 -1.99
C THR A 474 -26.65 3.89 -1.26
N LEU A 475 -27.16 4.95 -1.89
CA LEU A 475 -27.27 6.25 -1.27
C LEU A 475 -28.10 6.13 0.01
N VAL A 476 -27.48 6.48 1.14
CA VAL A 476 -28.17 6.54 2.42
C VAL A 476 -28.99 7.83 2.43
N LYS A 477 -30.29 7.69 2.15
CA LYS A 477 -31.23 8.81 2.18
C LYS A 477 -31.42 9.30 3.63
N LYS A 478 -31.47 10.62 3.78
CA LYS A 478 -31.74 11.31 5.05
C LYS A 478 -33.15 11.07 5.53
#